data_AF-A0AAJ4Y040-F1
#
_entry.id   AF-A0AAJ4Y040-F1
#
_cell.length_a   1.000
_cell.length_b   1.000
_cell.length_c   1.000
_cell.angle_alpha   90.00
_cell.angle_beta   90.00
_cell.angle_gamma   90.00
#
_symmetry.space_group_name_H-M   'P 1'
#
loop_
_entity.id
_entity.type
_entity.pdbx_description
1 polymer ?
#
loop_
_entity_poly.entity_id
_entity_poly.type
_entity_poly.pdbx_seq_one_letter_code
_entity_poly.pdbx_strand_id
1 'polypeptide(L)'
;MPARRKAAAVAVAVGVAPVALTALAAAPAVAHGTMGDPVSRVFQCYAENPESPKSGACKAAVAAGGTQALYDWNGIRIGDANGGHQRLIPDGKLCSAGNDEFKGLDLARTDWPTTSVSSGAYTFKYRVTAPHKGTFDVYITKAGYDPSKPLAWADLDLAHPVATKTDPAATNGYYTFSGTLPQRSGRQLLYAVWQRSDSPEAFYSCSDVTFGGGGSGNAGAGGGGTGSSSTGAGRTGSGTTPAPTTPAPTASAPSEQQIADGADKSTVRHDHHDGTATPAADTNASDAAPGGSAGRSEAAGVSERHLAETGGDSSSPYLAIGGASALALGAAALFSSVRRRATSDGRRGRGR
;
A
#
# COMPACT_ATOMS: atom_id res chain seq x y z
N MET A 1 42.30 -48.55 25.94
CA MET A 1 40.91 -48.28 25.47
C MET A 1 39.96 -48.25 26.68
N PRO A 2 38.77 -47.62 26.65
CA PRO A 2 38.54 -46.18 26.52
C PRO A 2 37.50 -45.65 27.54
N ALA A 3 37.74 -44.52 28.22
CA ALA A 3 36.70 -43.84 29.00
C ALA A 3 36.75 -42.31 28.82
N ARG A 4 37.21 -41.84 27.65
CA ARG A 4 37.24 -40.42 27.29
C ARG A 4 36.57 -40.19 25.93
N ARG A 5 35.31 -40.61 25.80
CA ARG A 5 34.48 -40.38 24.60
C ARG A 5 32.99 -40.25 24.95
N LYS A 6 32.61 -39.51 26.00
CA LYS A 6 31.17 -39.24 26.29
C LYS A 6 30.88 -37.87 26.91
N ALA A 7 31.73 -36.86 26.66
CA ALA A 7 31.52 -35.51 27.21
C ALA A 7 31.51 -34.41 26.14
N ALA A 8 31.37 -34.76 24.86
CA ALA A 8 31.33 -33.80 23.74
C ALA A 8 30.01 -33.85 22.95
N ALA A 9 28.94 -34.46 23.50
CA ALA A 9 27.67 -34.63 22.80
C ALA A 9 26.49 -33.83 23.40
N VAL A 10 26.70 -33.07 24.49
CA VAL A 10 25.62 -32.30 25.14
C VAL A 10 25.74 -30.79 24.92
N ALA A 11 26.88 -30.28 24.46
CA ALA A 11 27.09 -28.84 24.27
C ALA A 11 26.58 -28.28 22.92
N VAL A 12 26.11 -29.13 22.00
CA VAL A 12 25.61 -28.67 20.68
C VAL A 12 24.08 -28.48 20.66
N ALA A 13 23.34 -29.08 21.61
CA ALA A 13 21.88 -29.04 21.60
C ALA A 13 21.27 -27.77 22.23
N VAL A 14 22.04 -26.95 22.96
CA VAL A 14 21.51 -25.78 23.68
C VAL A 14 21.80 -24.45 22.95
N GLY A 15 22.77 -24.42 22.04
CA GLY A 15 23.17 -23.20 21.32
C GLY A 15 22.43 -22.93 20.00
N VAL A 16 21.79 -23.94 19.40
CA VAL A 16 21.15 -23.81 18.07
C VAL A 16 19.64 -23.52 18.17
N ALA A 17 18.99 -23.89 19.27
CA ALA A 17 17.57 -23.64 19.49
C ALA A 17 17.17 -22.15 19.56
N PRO A 18 17.96 -21.22 20.12
CA PRO A 18 17.57 -19.81 20.18
C PRO A 18 17.68 -19.08 18.82
N VAL A 19 18.56 -19.55 17.92
CA VAL A 19 18.79 -18.91 16.62
C VAL A 19 17.77 -19.37 15.57
N ALA A 20 17.19 -20.57 15.74
CA ALA A 20 16.10 -21.04 14.88
C ALA A 20 14.76 -20.33 15.18
N LEU A 21 14.58 -19.73 16.36
CA LEU A 21 13.35 -19.01 16.73
C LEU A 21 13.32 -17.54 16.26
N THR A 22 14.45 -16.96 15.84
CA THR A 22 14.51 -15.58 15.32
C THR A 22 14.27 -15.49 13.81
N ALA A 23 14.11 -16.62 13.12
CA ALA A 23 13.64 -16.67 11.73
C ALA A 23 12.10 -16.74 11.67
N LEU A 24 11.40 -16.08 12.62
CA LEU A 24 10.06 -15.58 12.34
C LEU A 24 10.24 -14.66 11.14
N ALA A 25 9.90 -15.16 9.95
CA ALA A 25 9.88 -14.39 8.73
C ALA A 25 9.14 -13.09 9.05
N ALA A 26 9.83 -11.95 8.95
CA ALA A 26 9.16 -10.67 8.87
C ALA A 26 8.28 -10.79 7.62
N ALA A 27 6.99 -11.07 7.80
CA ALA A 27 6.04 -10.99 6.72
C ALA A 27 6.24 -9.61 6.08
N PRO A 28 6.30 -9.52 4.74
CA PRO A 28 6.45 -8.22 4.10
C PRO A 28 5.35 -7.31 4.66
N ALA A 29 5.75 -6.27 5.38
CA ALA A 29 4.79 -5.35 5.96
C ALA A 29 4.14 -4.64 4.78
N VAL A 30 2.91 -4.99 4.47
CA VAL A 30 2.20 -4.52 3.28
C VAL A 30 1.72 -3.10 3.51
N ALA A 31 2.13 -2.17 2.64
CA ALA A 31 1.53 -0.85 2.57
C ALA A 31 0.29 -0.92 1.67
N HIS A 32 -0.67 -0.02 1.86
CA HIS A 32 -1.90 -0.05 1.07
C HIS A 32 -2.54 1.32 1.00
N GLY A 33 -2.91 1.73 -0.21
CA GLY A 33 -3.64 2.98 -0.43
C GLY A 33 -3.71 3.41 -1.89
N THR A 34 -4.38 4.53 -2.13
CA THR A 34 -4.52 5.16 -3.45
C THR A 34 -4.82 6.66 -3.29
N MET A 35 -4.79 7.44 -4.38
CA MET A 35 -5.15 8.86 -4.29
C MET A 35 -6.66 9.02 -4.01
N GLY A 36 -6.97 9.73 -2.93
CA GLY A 36 -8.35 10.05 -2.52
C GLY A 36 -8.82 11.44 -2.97
N ASP A 37 -7.91 12.40 -3.11
CA ASP A 37 -8.17 13.72 -3.71
C ASP A 37 -6.89 14.24 -4.42
N PRO A 38 -6.90 14.41 -5.76
CA PRO A 38 -8.02 14.11 -6.65
C PRO A 38 -8.25 12.60 -6.75
N VAL A 39 -9.52 12.20 -6.83
CA VAL A 39 -9.93 10.79 -6.71
C VAL A 39 -9.30 9.95 -7.83
N SER A 40 -8.68 8.82 -7.46
CA SER A 40 -8.10 7.90 -8.44
C SER A 40 -9.15 7.09 -9.19
N ARG A 41 -8.80 6.56 -10.37
CA ARG A 41 -9.68 5.70 -11.19
C ARG A 41 -10.24 4.53 -10.40
N VAL A 42 -9.39 3.81 -9.67
CA VAL A 42 -9.80 2.62 -8.91
C VAL A 42 -10.75 2.98 -7.77
N PHE A 43 -10.47 4.08 -7.06
CA PHE A 43 -11.25 4.50 -5.91
C PHE A 43 -12.61 5.04 -6.32
N GLN A 44 -12.65 5.80 -7.43
CA GLN A 44 -13.88 6.21 -8.09
C GLN A 44 -14.74 5.00 -8.51
N CYS A 45 -14.15 4.02 -9.20
CA CYS A 45 -14.92 2.88 -9.68
C CYS A 45 -15.42 1.99 -8.53
N TYR A 46 -14.66 1.89 -7.44
CA TYR A 46 -15.16 1.30 -6.21
C TYR A 46 -16.35 2.07 -5.62
N ALA A 47 -16.29 3.41 -5.59
CA ALA A 47 -17.39 4.26 -5.12
C ALA A 47 -18.68 4.11 -5.95
N GLU A 48 -18.56 3.70 -7.20
CA GLU A 48 -19.70 3.44 -8.09
C GLU A 48 -20.39 2.09 -7.85
N ASN A 49 -19.93 1.29 -6.89
CA ASN A 49 -20.24 -0.14 -6.67
C ASN A 49 -19.58 -1.05 -7.73
N PRO A 50 -18.60 -1.89 -7.36
CA PRO A 50 -17.94 -2.81 -8.29
C PRO A 50 -18.89 -3.73 -9.07
N GLU A 51 -19.98 -4.17 -8.44
CA GLU A 51 -20.95 -5.11 -9.05
C GLU A 51 -21.90 -4.41 -10.04
N SER A 52 -22.02 -3.09 -9.95
CA SER A 52 -22.93 -2.31 -10.79
C SER A 52 -22.44 -0.86 -10.98
N PRO A 53 -21.28 -0.66 -11.62
CA PRO A 53 -20.71 0.67 -11.82
C PRO A 53 -21.64 1.53 -12.69
N LYS A 54 -21.56 2.84 -12.53
CA LYS A 54 -22.50 3.80 -13.14
C LYS A 54 -21.96 4.37 -14.45
N SER A 55 -20.72 4.87 -14.41
CA SER A 55 -20.04 5.52 -15.52
C SER A 55 -19.64 4.52 -16.61
N GLY A 56 -19.56 5.01 -17.85
CA GLY A 56 -19.13 4.21 -18.99
C GLY A 56 -17.71 3.66 -18.80
N ALA A 57 -16.81 4.46 -18.25
CA ALA A 57 -15.44 4.05 -17.98
C ALA A 57 -15.32 2.96 -16.91
N CYS A 58 -16.01 3.08 -15.77
CA CYS A 58 -15.95 2.04 -14.73
C CYS A 58 -16.63 0.74 -15.17
N LYS A 59 -17.71 0.80 -15.95
CA LYS A 59 -18.30 -0.38 -16.61
C LYS A 59 -17.30 -1.07 -17.53
N ALA A 60 -16.57 -0.29 -18.34
CA ALA A 60 -15.56 -0.84 -19.24
C ALA A 60 -14.36 -1.43 -18.47
N ALA A 61 -13.95 -0.80 -17.37
CA ALA A 61 -12.89 -1.30 -16.51
C ALA A 61 -13.26 -2.67 -15.89
N VAL A 62 -14.48 -2.80 -15.36
CA VAL A 62 -14.99 -4.07 -14.83
C VAL A 62 -15.15 -5.12 -15.94
N ALA A 63 -15.63 -4.73 -17.13
CA ALA A 63 -15.72 -5.66 -18.25
C ALA A 63 -14.35 -6.19 -18.71
N ALA A 64 -13.29 -5.38 -18.57
CA ALA A 64 -11.93 -5.76 -18.95
C ALA A 64 -11.21 -6.56 -17.85
N GLY A 65 -11.35 -6.17 -16.57
CA GLY A 65 -10.55 -6.69 -15.45
C GLY A 65 -11.32 -7.51 -14.41
N GLY A 66 -12.65 -7.53 -14.46
CA GLY A 66 -13.49 -8.07 -13.38
C GLY A 66 -13.70 -7.08 -12.23
N THR A 67 -14.43 -7.51 -11.20
CA THR A 67 -14.78 -6.67 -10.04
C THR A 67 -13.71 -6.69 -8.94
N GLN A 68 -12.91 -7.76 -8.85
CA GLN A 68 -11.96 -7.98 -7.77
C GLN A 68 -10.96 -6.83 -7.59
N ALA A 69 -10.41 -6.33 -8.70
CA ALA A 69 -9.48 -5.20 -8.71
C ALA A 69 -10.05 -3.92 -8.05
N LEU A 70 -11.38 -3.75 -8.04
CA LEU A 70 -12.00 -2.62 -7.37
C LEU A 70 -12.13 -2.84 -5.86
N TYR A 71 -12.35 -4.08 -5.42
CA TYR A 71 -12.28 -4.42 -3.99
C TYR A 71 -10.85 -4.26 -3.46
N ASP A 72 -9.86 -4.54 -4.29
CA ASP A 72 -8.43 -4.39 -4.01
C ASP A 72 -7.90 -3.00 -4.39
N TRP A 73 -8.73 -1.96 -4.25
CA TRP A 73 -8.44 -0.57 -4.65
C TRP A 73 -7.19 0.04 -4.04
N ASN A 74 -6.73 -0.50 -2.91
CA ASN A 74 -5.54 -0.07 -2.18
C ASN A 74 -4.28 -0.87 -2.56
N GLY A 75 -4.38 -1.77 -3.55
CA GLY A 75 -3.38 -2.80 -3.86
C GLY A 75 -2.56 -2.62 -5.14
N ILE A 76 -2.66 -1.50 -5.87
CA ILE A 76 -1.88 -1.26 -7.09
C ILE A 76 -0.42 -0.98 -6.74
N ARG A 77 0.40 -2.04 -6.73
CA ARG A 77 1.75 -2.00 -6.20
C ARG A 77 2.72 -2.90 -6.96
N ILE A 78 4.01 -2.65 -6.78
CA ILE A 78 5.10 -3.52 -7.19
C ILE A 78 6.01 -3.72 -5.97
N GLY A 79 6.11 -4.96 -5.49
CA GLY A 79 6.89 -5.31 -4.29
C GLY A 79 8.37 -4.98 -4.40
N ASP A 80 8.97 -5.21 -5.56
CA ASP A 80 10.41 -4.99 -5.79
C ASP A 80 10.69 -3.76 -6.69
N ALA A 81 9.90 -2.69 -6.53
CA ALA A 81 10.04 -1.50 -7.36
C ALA A 81 11.42 -0.85 -7.23
N ASN A 82 11.84 -0.58 -5.99
CA ASN A 82 13.15 -0.01 -5.60
C ASN A 82 13.58 1.17 -6.50
N GLY A 83 12.66 2.11 -6.75
CA GLY A 83 12.86 3.27 -7.63
C GLY A 83 12.87 2.98 -9.14
N GLY A 84 12.81 1.70 -9.54
CA GLY A 84 12.88 1.24 -10.92
C GLY A 84 11.59 1.36 -11.73
N HIS A 85 10.74 2.35 -11.45
CA HIS A 85 9.36 2.44 -11.97
C HIS A 85 9.28 2.35 -13.50
N GLN A 86 10.05 3.17 -14.21
CA GLN A 86 10.04 3.20 -15.69
C GLN A 86 10.57 1.92 -16.33
N ARG A 87 11.46 1.20 -15.64
CA ARG A 87 11.99 -0.08 -16.11
C ARG A 87 10.98 -1.20 -15.95
N LEU A 88 10.18 -1.16 -14.88
CA LEU A 88 9.27 -2.23 -14.49
C LEU A 88 7.88 -2.09 -15.10
N ILE A 89 7.46 -0.86 -15.41
CA ILE A 89 6.11 -0.56 -15.90
C ILE A 89 6.22 -0.14 -17.37
N PRO A 90 5.75 -0.97 -18.33
CA PRO A 90 5.71 -0.59 -19.73
C PRO A 90 4.75 0.57 -19.99
N ASP A 91 4.96 1.28 -21.11
CA ASP A 91 3.98 2.25 -21.61
C ASP A 91 2.61 1.59 -21.83
N GLY A 92 1.55 2.35 -21.55
CA GLY A 92 0.18 1.86 -21.57
C GLY A 92 -0.23 1.01 -20.37
N LYS A 93 0.67 0.80 -19.39
CA LYS A 93 0.42 -0.01 -18.18
C LYS A 93 0.62 0.76 -16.87
N LEU A 94 0.68 2.08 -16.94
CA LEU A 94 0.99 2.93 -15.79
C LEU A 94 -0.08 2.85 -14.70
N CYS A 95 -1.37 2.83 -15.07
CA CYS A 95 -2.47 2.87 -14.11
C CYS A 95 -2.75 1.52 -13.45
N SER A 96 -2.32 0.41 -14.07
CA SER A 96 -2.30 -0.92 -13.47
C SER A 96 -0.98 -1.28 -12.80
N ALA A 97 0.06 -0.44 -12.94
CA ALA A 97 1.44 -0.77 -12.61
C ALA A 97 1.93 -2.08 -13.27
N GLY A 98 1.42 -2.42 -14.46
CA GLY A 98 1.75 -3.67 -15.15
C GLY A 98 1.08 -4.93 -14.57
N ASN A 99 0.21 -4.79 -13.56
CA ASN A 99 -0.50 -5.92 -12.96
C ASN A 99 -1.80 -6.22 -13.73
N ASP A 100 -1.94 -7.46 -14.22
CA ASP A 100 -3.09 -7.92 -14.99
C ASP A 100 -4.43 -7.84 -14.24
N GLU A 101 -4.42 -7.91 -12.91
CA GLU A 101 -5.60 -7.68 -12.08
C GLU A 101 -6.21 -6.30 -12.36
N PHE A 102 -5.38 -5.28 -12.46
CA PHE A 102 -5.78 -3.89 -12.59
C PHE A 102 -5.83 -3.40 -14.06
N LYS A 103 -5.72 -4.30 -15.05
CA LYS A 103 -5.63 -3.93 -16.48
C LYS A 103 -6.78 -3.09 -17.00
N GLY A 104 -7.97 -3.15 -16.37
CA GLY A 104 -9.10 -2.31 -16.71
C GLY A 104 -8.86 -0.81 -16.48
N LEU A 105 -7.92 -0.46 -15.59
CA LEU A 105 -7.57 0.92 -15.28
C LEU A 105 -6.69 1.58 -16.36
N ASP A 106 -6.08 0.79 -17.25
CA ASP A 106 -5.23 1.27 -18.35
C ASP A 106 -6.02 1.71 -19.59
N LEU A 107 -7.33 1.48 -19.61
CA LEU A 107 -8.17 1.79 -20.76
C LEU A 107 -8.06 3.28 -21.13
N ALA A 108 -7.62 3.55 -22.36
CA ALA A 108 -7.58 4.89 -22.94
C ALA A 108 -9.01 5.34 -23.28
N ARG A 109 -9.54 6.26 -22.47
CA ARG A 109 -10.93 6.74 -22.59
C ARG A 109 -11.04 8.21 -22.25
N THR A 110 -11.94 8.89 -22.95
CA THR A 110 -12.22 10.31 -22.74
C THR A 110 -13.33 10.57 -21.71
N ASP A 111 -13.97 9.51 -21.21
CA ASP A 111 -15.14 9.55 -20.31
C ASP A 111 -14.86 9.01 -18.89
N TRP A 112 -13.59 8.84 -18.51
CA TRP A 112 -13.22 8.63 -17.10
C TRP A 112 -13.78 9.78 -16.24
N PRO A 113 -14.39 9.50 -15.07
CA PRO A 113 -14.80 10.56 -14.17
C PRO A 113 -13.64 11.45 -13.75
N THR A 114 -13.86 12.76 -13.60
CA THR A 114 -12.78 13.72 -13.28
C THR A 114 -13.05 14.52 -12.03
N THR A 115 -11.97 14.83 -11.30
CA THR A 115 -11.98 15.94 -10.34
C THR A 115 -11.72 17.26 -11.08
N SER A 116 -12.58 18.26 -10.86
CA SER A 116 -12.34 19.61 -11.41
C SER A 116 -11.25 20.32 -10.62
N VAL A 117 -10.28 20.90 -11.31
CA VAL A 117 -9.13 21.57 -10.68
C VAL A 117 -8.82 22.89 -11.37
N SER A 118 -8.03 23.72 -10.69
CA SER A 118 -7.44 24.94 -11.24
C SER A 118 -5.92 24.90 -11.08
N SER A 119 -5.21 25.57 -11.98
CA SER A 119 -3.76 25.80 -11.83
C SER A 119 -3.48 26.57 -10.53
N GLY A 120 -2.35 26.28 -9.89
CA GLY A 120 -1.96 26.90 -8.62
C GLY A 120 -1.89 25.90 -7.46
N ALA A 121 -1.97 26.41 -6.23
CA ALA A 121 -1.85 25.60 -5.03
C ALA A 121 -2.95 24.54 -4.97
N TYR A 122 -2.56 23.31 -4.63
CA TYR A 122 -3.47 22.18 -4.48
C TYR A 122 -3.06 21.33 -3.27
N THR A 123 -4.04 20.78 -2.57
CA THR A 123 -3.83 19.89 -1.43
C THR A 123 -4.20 18.48 -1.83
N PHE A 124 -3.21 17.60 -1.89
CA PHE A 124 -3.39 16.18 -2.20
C PHE A 124 -3.75 15.41 -0.94
N LYS A 125 -4.67 14.45 -1.08
CA LYS A 125 -5.02 13.49 -0.03
C LYS A 125 -4.87 12.08 -0.56
N TYR A 126 -3.92 11.34 0.00
CA TYR A 126 -3.72 9.93 -0.32
C TYR A 126 -4.38 9.06 0.75
N ARG A 127 -5.39 8.27 0.37
CA ARG A 127 -6.07 7.34 1.28
C ARG A 127 -5.12 6.21 1.61
N VAL A 128 -4.94 5.92 2.89
CA VAL A 128 -4.04 4.87 3.36
C VAL A 128 -4.76 3.99 4.38
N THR A 129 -4.64 2.67 4.22
CA THR A 129 -5.15 1.68 5.18
C THR A 129 -4.04 1.09 6.04
N ALA A 130 -2.79 1.11 5.56
CA ALA A 130 -1.60 0.71 6.30
C ALA A 130 -0.50 1.78 6.08
N PRO A 131 -0.25 2.67 7.06
CA PRO A 131 0.78 3.71 6.94
C PRO A 131 2.20 3.14 6.96
N HIS A 132 3.06 3.65 6.07
CA HIS A 132 4.50 3.33 6.00
C HIS A 132 5.33 4.58 5.70
N LYS A 133 6.65 4.49 5.87
CA LYS A 133 7.55 5.59 5.48
C LYS A 133 7.81 5.56 3.99
N GLY A 134 8.01 6.72 3.39
CA GLY A 134 8.31 6.84 1.97
C GLY A 134 8.15 8.23 1.39
N THR A 135 8.41 8.33 0.10
CA THR A 135 8.29 9.55 -0.68
C THR A 135 7.17 9.41 -1.69
N PHE A 136 6.29 10.40 -1.69
CA PHE A 136 5.27 10.61 -2.71
C PHE A 136 5.82 11.54 -3.77
N ASP A 137 5.79 11.12 -5.02
CA ASP A 137 5.93 11.99 -6.19
C ASP A 137 4.63 11.96 -6.97
N VAL A 138 4.07 13.15 -7.25
CA VAL A 138 2.90 13.29 -8.12
C VAL A 138 3.31 14.00 -9.38
N TYR A 139 3.14 13.32 -10.50
CA TYR A 139 3.38 13.82 -11.84
C TYR A 139 2.08 14.22 -12.50
N ILE A 140 2.16 15.10 -13.50
CA ILE A 140 1.03 15.46 -14.35
C ILE A 140 1.41 15.22 -15.81
N THR A 141 0.43 14.90 -16.63
CA THR A 141 0.58 14.89 -18.08
C THR A 141 1.03 16.24 -18.65
N LYS A 142 1.80 16.20 -19.73
CA LYS A 142 2.27 17.36 -20.49
C LYS A 142 1.11 18.04 -21.22
N ALA A 143 1.32 19.30 -21.61
CA ALA A 143 0.37 19.99 -22.47
C ALA A 143 0.20 19.22 -23.79
N GLY A 144 -1.04 19.14 -24.29
CA GLY A 144 -1.37 18.37 -25.50
C GLY A 144 -1.63 16.87 -25.27
N TYR A 145 -1.66 16.41 -24.02
CA TYR A 145 -2.07 15.04 -23.67
C TYR A 145 -3.41 14.65 -24.33
N ASP A 146 -3.41 13.47 -24.95
CA ASP A 146 -4.57 12.89 -25.62
C ASP A 146 -5.10 11.68 -24.80
N PRO A 147 -6.20 11.84 -24.05
CA PRO A 147 -6.76 10.78 -23.21
C PRO A 147 -7.37 9.60 -24.02
N SER A 148 -7.45 9.71 -25.35
CA SER A 148 -7.86 8.60 -26.22
C SER A 148 -6.71 7.64 -26.53
N LYS A 149 -5.48 7.95 -26.10
CA LYS A 149 -4.30 7.08 -26.24
C LYS A 149 -3.89 6.48 -24.90
N PRO A 150 -3.32 5.26 -24.88
CA PRO A 150 -2.76 4.69 -23.66
C PRO A 150 -1.67 5.60 -23.10
N LEU A 151 -1.70 5.84 -21.78
CA LEU A 151 -0.73 6.69 -21.10
C LEU A 151 0.68 6.08 -21.19
N ALA A 152 1.66 6.84 -21.65
CA ALA A 152 3.07 6.48 -21.66
C ALA A 152 3.88 7.33 -20.68
N TRP A 153 5.07 6.87 -20.28
CA TRP A 153 5.99 7.64 -19.45
C TRP A 153 6.38 8.97 -20.09
N ALA A 154 6.48 8.99 -21.42
CA ALA A 154 6.79 10.20 -22.19
C ALA A 154 5.68 11.26 -22.12
N ASP A 155 4.45 10.89 -21.76
CA ASP A 155 3.34 11.83 -21.61
C ASP A 155 3.40 12.59 -20.29
N LEU A 156 4.15 12.11 -19.30
CA LEU A 156 4.29 12.73 -17.98
C LEU A 156 5.42 13.76 -17.94
N ASP A 157 5.20 14.86 -17.22
CA ASP A 157 6.24 15.84 -16.87
C ASP A 157 7.08 15.34 -15.70
N LEU A 158 7.92 14.33 -15.97
CA LEU A 158 8.75 13.68 -14.95
C LEU A 158 9.82 14.60 -14.37
N ALA A 159 10.21 15.66 -15.09
CA ALA A 159 11.20 16.62 -14.63
C ALA A 159 10.65 17.59 -13.57
N HIS A 160 9.32 17.77 -13.53
CA HIS A 160 8.67 18.73 -12.63
C HIS A 160 7.45 18.08 -11.95
N PRO A 161 7.65 17.22 -10.93
CA PRO A 161 6.56 16.74 -10.10
C PRO A 161 5.73 17.92 -9.57
N VAL A 162 4.41 17.80 -9.62
CA VAL A 162 3.48 18.81 -9.06
C VAL A 162 3.46 18.76 -7.53
N ALA A 163 3.91 17.65 -6.95
CA ALA A 163 4.17 17.50 -5.53
C ALA A 163 5.27 16.46 -5.31
N THR A 164 6.18 16.75 -4.37
CA THR A 164 7.09 15.76 -3.78
C THR A 164 7.01 15.88 -2.27
N LYS A 165 6.69 14.79 -1.57
CA LYS A 165 6.57 14.80 -0.11
C LYS A 165 7.12 13.51 0.49
N THR A 166 8.09 13.65 1.38
CA THR A 166 8.63 12.53 2.18
C THR A 166 7.97 12.52 3.56
N ASP A 167 7.62 11.31 4.00
CA ASP A 167 7.07 10.98 5.32
C ASP A 167 5.97 11.96 5.80
N PRO A 168 4.91 12.23 5.00
CA PRO A 168 3.76 12.96 5.52
C PRO A 168 3.15 12.22 6.71
N ALA A 169 2.62 12.95 7.69
CA ALA A 169 1.88 12.33 8.78
C ALA A 169 0.53 11.79 8.27
N ALA A 170 0.19 10.56 8.65
CA ALA A 170 -1.13 10.00 8.42
C ALA A 170 -2.09 10.49 9.50
N THR A 171 -3.17 11.15 9.09
CA THR A 171 -4.24 11.61 9.99
C THR A 171 -5.57 11.20 9.40
N ASN A 172 -6.43 10.56 10.21
CA ASN A 172 -7.77 10.12 9.80
C ASN A 172 -7.76 9.25 8.52
N GLY A 173 -6.79 8.35 8.38
CA GLY A 173 -6.67 7.46 7.21
C GLY A 173 -6.14 8.14 5.95
N TYR A 174 -5.57 9.35 6.04
CA TYR A 174 -4.99 10.04 4.89
C TYR A 174 -3.60 10.58 5.17
N TYR A 175 -2.71 10.46 4.19
CA TYR A 175 -1.60 11.40 4.05
C TYR A 175 -2.08 12.65 3.33
N THR A 176 -1.82 13.81 3.92
CA THR A 176 -2.20 15.11 3.32
C THR A 176 -0.96 15.95 3.07
N PHE A 177 -0.80 16.45 1.85
CA PHE A 177 0.37 17.25 1.47
C PHE A 177 0.06 18.24 0.35
N SER A 178 0.79 19.35 0.33
CA SER A 178 0.61 20.41 -0.66
C SER A 178 1.46 20.18 -1.91
N GLY A 179 0.97 20.70 -3.03
CA GLY A 179 1.72 20.85 -4.27
C GLY A 179 1.19 22.02 -5.10
N THR A 180 1.69 22.15 -6.32
CA THR A 180 1.32 23.22 -7.25
C THR A 180 1.02 22.64 -8.62
N LEU A 181 -0.23 22.77 -9.07
CA LEU A 181 -0.64 22.37 -10.41
C LEU A 181 -0.19 23.44 -11.43
N PRO A 182 0.52 23.05 -12.51
CA PRO A 182 0.99 23.99 -13.51
C PRO A 182 -0.17 24.50 -14.37
N GLN A 183 0.09 25.48 -15.23
CA GLN A 183 -0.87 25.88 -16.24
C GLN A 183 -1.15 24.73 -17.21
N ARG A 184 -2.41 24.28 -17.23
CA ARG A 184 -2.98 23.29 -18.14
C ARG A 184 -4.42 23.68 -18.45
N SER A 185 -4.97 23.04 -19.48
CA SER A 185 -6.37 23.19 -19.88
C SER A 185 -6.97 21.84 -20.24
N GLY A 186 -8.29 21.71 -20.10
CA GLY A 186 -9.00 20.49 -20.46
C GLY A 186 -8.63 19.31 -19.56
N ARG A 187 -8.85 18.10 -20.07
CA ARG A 187 -8.56 16.86 -19.35
C ARG A 187 -7.05 16.65 -19.22
N GLN A 188 -6.60 16.30 -18.02
CA GLN A 188 -5.24 15.88 -17.69
C GLN A 188 -5.31 14.64 -16.80
N LEU A 189 -4.18 13.97 -16.63
CA LEU A 189 -4.03 12.87 -15.69
C LEU A 189 -2.89 13.17 -14.71
N LEU A 190 -3.16 12.95 -13.44
CA LEU A 190 -2.17 12.96 -12.36
C LEU A 190 -1.76 11.53 -12.06
N TYR A 191 -0.46 11.30 -11.98
CA TYR A 191 0.13 10.00 -11.70
C TYR A 191 0.95 10.09 -10.42
N ALA A 192 0.49 9.44 -9.37
CA ALA A 192 1.19 9.40 -8.10
C ALA A 192 1.97 8.10 -7.94
N VAL A 193 3.21 8.23 -7.48
CA VAL A 193 4.08 7.14 -7.05
C VAL A 193 4.35 7.35 -5.56
N TRP A 194 4.09 6.32 -4.76
CA TRP A 194 4.55 6.25 -3.37
C TRP A 194 5.64 5.19 -3.27
N GLN A 195 6.90 5.61 -3.29
CA GLN A 195 8.04 4.71 -3.07
C GLN A 195 8.31 4.64 -1.57
N ARG A 196 8.23 3.43 -1.00
CA ARG A 196 8.58 3.23 0.40
C ARG A 196 10.07 3.37 0.63
N SER A 197 10.42 3.81 1.83
CA SER A 197 11.81 3.90 2.30
C SER A 197 12.19 2.78 3.27
N ASP A 198 11.20 2.03 3.76
CA ASP A 198 11.35 0.88 4.66
C ASP A 198 11.23 -0.48 3.94
N SER A 199 11.02 -0.47 2.62
CA SER A 199 10.86 -1.63 1.73
C SER A 199 11.11 -1.22 0.28
N PRO A 200 11.51 -2.13 -0.63
CA PRO A 200 11.55 -1.83 -2.06
C PRO A 200 10.17 -1.55 -2.68
N GLU A 201 9.07 -1.85 -2.00
CA GLU A 201 7.72 -1.75 -2.54
C GLU A 201 7.30 -0.31 -2.88
N ALA A 202 6.55 -0.16 -3.98
CA ALA A 202 5.95 1.11 -4.37
C ALA A 202 4.49 0.96 -4.83
N PHE A 203 3.71 2.02 -4.67
CA PHE A 203 2.28 2.12 -5.03
C PHE A 203 2.07 3.16 -6.11
N TYR A 204 1.03 2.94 -6.93
CA TYR A 204 0.78 3.72 -8.12
C TYR A 204 -0.71 4.12 -8.19
N SER A 205 -0.99 5.35 -8.60
CA SER A 205 -2.36 5.86 -8.67
C SER A 205 -2.54 6.84 -9.82
N CYS A 206 -3.53 6.58 -10.69
CA CYS A 206 -3.97 7.50 -11.73
C CYS A 206 -5.24 8.24 -11.30
N SER A 207 -5.23 9.57 -11.35
CA SER A 207 -6.41 10.42 -11.13
C SER A 207 -6.66 11.30 -12.34
N ASP A 208 -7.83 11.18 -12.97
CA ASP A 208 -8.21 12.07 -14.07
C ASP A 208 -8.76 13.39 -13.52
N VAL A 209 -8.29 14.50 -14.11
CA VAL A 209 -8.71 15.85 -13.71
C VAL A 209 -9.09 16.69 -14.92
N THR A 210 -9.91 17.72 -14.71
CA THR A 210 -10.24 18.69 -15.75
C THR A 210 -9.90 20.11 -15.28
N PHE A 211 -9.04 20.79 -16.05
CA PHE A 211 -8.66 22.18 -15.85
C PHE A 211 -9.64 23.12 -16.57
N GLY A 212 -10.02 24.21 -15.91
CA GLY A 212 -10.88 25.25 -16.49
C GLY A 212 -12.38 25.08 -16.21
N GLY A 213 -12.75 24.13 -15.36
CA GLY A 213 -14.09 24.06 -14.78
C GLY A 213 -14.18 24.92 -13.53
N GLY A 214 -14.97 26.00 -13.57
CA GLY A 214 -15.40 26.68 -12.35
C GLY A 214 -16.28 25.73 -11.55
N GLY A 215 -15.80 25.22 -10.42
CA GLY A 215 -16.52 24.23 -9.63
C GLY A 215 -16.06 24.20 -8.18
N SER A 216 -16.69 25.07 -7.38
CA SER A 216 -17.10 24.83 -6.00
C SER A 216 -16.03 24.26 -5.06
N GLY A 217 -15.19 25.16 -4.54
CA GLY A 217 -14.75 25.02 -3.16
C GLY A 217 -15.97 24.84 -2.27
N ASN A 218 -15.90 23.86 -1.37
CA ASN A 218 -16.92 23.51 -0.41
C ASN A 218 -17.22 24.73 0.50
N ALA A 219 -18.18 25.56 0.11
CA ALA A 219 -18.72 26.64 0.93
C ALA A 219 -20.17 26.31 1.27
N GLY A 220 -20.46 26.32 2.57
CA GLY A 220 -21.70 25.84 3.16
C GLY A 220 -22.97 26.51 2.61
N ALA A 221 -24.05 25.78 2.83
CA ALA A 221 -25.42 26.18 2.56
C ALA A 221 -25.75 27.61 3.00
N GLY A 222 -26.44 28.35 2.12
CA GLY A 222 -27.15 29.56 2.50
C GLY A 222 -27.60 30.40 1.31
N GLY A 223 -28.92 30.46 1.09
CA GLY A 223 -29.57 31.61 0.44
C GLY A 223 -30.07 31.37 -0.98
N GLY A 224 -31.39 31.34 -1.11
CA GLY A 224 -32.09 31.24 -2.39
C GLY A 224 -32.05 32.52 -3.24
N GLY A 225 -32.53 32.38 -4.47
CA GLY A 225 -32.68 33.48 -5.41
C GLY A 225 -33.32 33.02 -6.71
N THR A 226 -34.64 33.14 -6.77
CA THR A 226 -35.45 33.10 -7.99
C THR A 226 -35.00 34.17 -8.99
N GLY A 227 -34.85 33.81 -10.26
CA GLY A 227 -34.58 34.75 -11.36
C GLY A 227 -34.97 34.17 -12.70
N SER A 228 -36.05 34.72 -13.27
CA SER A 228 -36.70 34.31 -14.52
C SER A 228 -36.01 34.92 -15.75
N SER A 229 -36.03 34.14 -16.84
CA SER A 229 -36.07 34.46 -18.28
C SER A 229 -35.43 35.74 -18.86
N SER A 230 -34.70 35.55 -19.98
CA SER A 230 -34.93 36.35 -21.19
C SER A 230 -34.36 35.65 -22.43
N THR A 231 -35.25 35.39 -23.40
CA THR A 231 -34.98 34.96 -24.77
C THR A 231 -34.36 36.10 -25.58
N GLY A 232 -33.27 35.81 -26.29
CA GLY A 232 -32.64 36.72 -27.24
C GLY A 232 -32.28 35.98 -28.53
N ALA A 233 -33.00 36.30 -29.60
CA ALA A 233 -32.80 35.74 -30.93
C ALA A 233 -31.69 36.46 -31.70
N GLY A 234 -30.94 35.69 -32.50
CA GLY A 234 -30.37 36.13 -33.77
C GLY A 234 -28.89 36.50 -33.79
N ARG A 235 -28.05 35.59 -34.30
CA ARG A 235 -27.07 35.91 -35.35
C ARG A 235 -26.56 34.65 -36.05
N THR A 236 -26.77 34.58 -37.36
CA THR A 236 -26.22 33.59 -38.28
C THR A 236 -24.71 33.78 -38.40
N GLY A 237 -23.95 32.84 -37.85
CA GLY A 237 -22.51 32.70 -38.06
C GLY A 237 -22.23 31.24 -38.39
N SER A 238 -21.85 30.99 -39.65
CA SER A 238 -21.35 29.69 -40.10
C SER A 238 -19.96 29.49 -39.50
N GLY A 239 -19.93 28.91 -38.31
CA GLY A 239 -18.74 28.39 -37.67
C GLY A 239 -19.01 26.92 -37.36
N THR A 240 -18.10 26.05 -37.75
CA THR A 240 -18.15 24.63 -37.42
C THR A 240 -18.02 24.49 -35.90
N THR A 241 -19.16 24.52 -35.20
CA THR A 241 -19.22 24.30 -33.75
C THR A 241 -18.71 22.89 -33.48
N PRO A 242 -17.66 22.69 -32.67
CA PRO A 242 -17.31 21.37 -32.18
C PRO A 242 -18.54 20.78 -31.51
N ALA A 243 -18.86 19.51 -31.82
CA ALA A 243 -19.97 18.82 -31.18
C ALA A 243 -19.87 18.99 -29.65
N PRO A 244 -20.98 19.23 -28.94
CA PRO A 244 -20.96 19.35 -27.50
C PRO A 244 -20.47 18.03 -26.91
N THR A 245 -19.22 18.01 -26.47
CA THR A 245 -18.70 16.91 -25.66
C THR A 245 -19.48 16.89 -24.37
N THR A 246 -20.30 15.85 -24.17
CA THR A 246 -20.95 15.58 -22.88
C THR A 246 -19.91 15.74 -21.77
N PRO A 247 -20.14 16.59 -20.76
CA PRO A 247 -19.21 16.73 -19.64
C PRO A 247 -18.93 15.37 -19.02
N ALA A 248 -17.66 15.11 -18.71
CA ALA A 248 -17.30 13.90 -18.02
C ALA A 248 -18.01 13.83 -16.66
N PRO A 249 -18.36 12.63 -16.17
CA PRO A 249 -18.90 12.48 -14.83
C PRO A 249 -17.93 13.06 -13.78
N THR A 250 -18.47 13.63 -12.71
CA THR A 250 -17.66 14.13 -11.58
C THR A 250 -17.13 12.94 -10.78
N ALA A 251 -15.84 12.94 -10.44
CA ALA A 251 -15.26 11.94 -9.57
C ALA A 251 -15.66 12.16 -8.09
N SER A 252 -15.72 11.11 -7.30
CA SER A 252 -16.21 11.01 -5.94
C SER A 252 -15.51 9.83 -5.26
N ALA A 253 -14.89 10.07 -4.11
CA ALA A 253 -14.36 9.00 -3.27
C ALA A 253 -15.51 8.17 -2.66
N PRO A 254 -15.30 6.88 -2.37
CA PRO A 254 -16.25 6.08 -1.61
C PRO A 254 -16.41 6.61 -0.18
N SER A 255 -17.59 6.40 0.40
CA SER A 255 -17.80 6.66 1.82
C SER A 255 -17.09 5.61 2.68
N GLU A 256 -16.85 5.93 3.95
CA GLU A 256 -16.32 4.97 4.93
C GLU A 256 -17.22 3.73 5.05
N GLN A 257 -18.54 3.91 4.94
CA GLN A 257 -19.48 2.79 4.94
C GLN A 257 -19.28 1.89 3.72
N GLN A 258 -19.12 2.46 2.53
CA GLN A 258 -18.82 1.67 1.33
C GLN A 258 -17.50 0.91 1.48
N ILE A 259 -16.47 1.52 2.07
CA ILE A 259 -15.19 0.85 2.34
C ILE A 259 -15.39 -0.32 3.31
N ALA A 260 -16.12 -0.11 4.41
CA ALA A 260 -16.40 -1.16 5.39
C ALA A 260 -17.20 -2.33 4.78
N ASP A 261 -18.24 -2.04 4.00
CA ASP A 261 -19.11 -3.06 3.39
C ASP A 261 -18.38 -3.95 2.36
N GLY A 262 -17.31 -3.45 1.74
CA GLY A 262 -16.52 -4.22 0.78
C GLY A 262 -15.23 -4.82 1.34
N ALA A 263 -14.91 -4.60 2.62
CA ALA A 263 -13.66 -5.06 3.23
C ALA A 263 -13.49 -6.59 3.14
N ASP A 264 -14.56 -7.35 3.39
CA ASP A 264 -14.54 -8.83 3.35
C ASP A 264 -14.35 -9.40 1.93
N LYS A 265 -14.49 -8.57 0.89
CA LYS A 265 -14.28 -8.97 -0.51
C LYS A 265 -12.86 -8.66 -1.00
N SER A 266 -12.09 -7.89 -0.25
CA SER A 266 -10.71 -7.58 -0.61
C SER A 266 -9.81 -8.80 -0.39
N THR A 267 -8.99 -9.14 -1.38
CA THR A 267 -7.94 -10.16 -1.24
C THR A 267 -6.62 -9.56 -0.74
N VAL A 268 -6.52 -8.23 -0.77
CA VAL A 268 -5.46 -7.48 -0.13
C VAL A 268 -5.53 -7.71 1.39
N ARG A 269 -4.55 -8.45 1.92
CA ARG A 269 -4.51 -8.76 3.35
C ARG A 269 -4.17 -7.52 4.17
N HIS A 270 -5.05 -7.20 5.10
CA HIS A 270 -4.80 -6.33 6.23
C HIS A 270 -4.53 -7.23 7.42
N ASP A 271 -3.29 -7.70 7.61
CA ASP A 271 -2.97 -8.50 8.79
C ASP A 271 -3.02 -7.59 10.05
N HIS A 272 -4.23 -7.39 10.58
CA HIS A 272 -4.45 -6.99 11.96
C HIS A 272 -4.58 -8.28 12.76
N HIS A 273 -3.59 -8.55 13.61
CA HIS A 273 -3.56 -9.75 14.45
C HIS A 273 -4.66 -9.71 15.51
N ASP A 274 -5.82 -10.31 15.23
CA ASP A 274 -6.64 -10.94 16.26
C ASP A 274 -6.41 -12.46 16.18
N GLY A 275 -5.75 -12.99 17.21
CA GLY A 275 -5.13 -14.31 17.21
C GLY A 275 -6.11 -15.48 17.22
N THR A 276 -6.66 -15.86 16.06
CA THR A 276 -7.13 -17.22 15.77
C THR A 276 -7.03 -17.52 14.27
N ALA A 277 -5.81 -17.77 13.77
CA ALA A 277 -5.64 -18.32 12.43
C ALA A 277 -5.28 -19.81 12.52
N THR A 278 -6.17 -20.65 12.00
CA THR A 278 -5.87 -22.02 11.59
C THR A 278 -5.10 -21.96 10.27
N PRO A 279 -4.05 -22.77 10.04
CA PRO A 279 -3.30 -22.72 8.79
C PRO A 279 -4.11 -23.38 7.67
N ALA A 280 -4.42 -22.63 6.61
CA ALA A 280 -4.79 -23.23 5.33
C ALA A 280 -3.52 -23.80 4.68
N ALA A 281 -3.61 -25.06 4.24
CA ALA A 281 -2.51 -25.81 3.65
C ALA A 281 -2.20 -25.32 2.24
N ASP A 282 -0.99 -24.79 2.03
CA ASP A 282 -0.43 -24.58 0.71
C ASP A 282 -0.03 -25.94 0.12
N THR A 283 -0.74 -26.34 -0.94
CA THR A 283 -0.30 -27.42 -1.82
C THR A 283 0.34 -26.80 -3.04
N ASN A 284 1.67 -26.83 -3.08
CA ASN A 284 2.39 -26.87 -4.35
C ASN A 284 3.68 -27.67 -4.15
N ALA A 285 3.60 -28.92 -4.60
CA ALA A 285 4.75 -29.78 -4.83
C ALA A 285 5.45 -29.33 -6.11
N SER A 286 6.76 -29.14 -6.04
CA SER A 286 7.65 -29.37 -7.18
C SER A 286 8.98 -29.93 -6.67
N ASP A 287 9.28 -31.12 -7.18
CA ASP A 287 10.50 -31.89 -6.94
C ASP A 287 11.73 -31.21 -7.54
N ALA A 288 12.82 -31.14 -6.77
CA ALA A 288 14.19 -31.34 -7.27
C ALA A 288 15.17 -31.55 -6.11
N ALA A 289 15.85 -32.69 -6.11
CA ALA A 289 16.91 -33.09 -5.16
C ALA A 289 18.33 -32.77 -5.74
N PRO A 290 19.45 -33.06 -5.06
CA PRO A 290 20.36 -32.03 -4.55
C PRO A 290 21.77 -32.06 -5.18
N GLY A 291 22.46 -30.91 -5.14
CA GLY A 291 23.87 -30.80 -5.47
C GLY A 291 24.58 -29.84 -4.51
N GLY A 292 25.49 -30.36 -3.69
CA GLY A 292 26.27 -29.58 -2.73
C GLY A 292 27.57 -29.03 -3.32
N SER A 293 28.10 -27.96 -2.73
CA SER A 293 29.49 -27.91 -2.26
C SER A 293 29.68 -26.73 -1.30
N ALA A 294 30.55 -26.93 -0.33
CA ALA A 294 30.90 -26.02 0.75
C ALA A 294 32.05 -25.08 0.34
N GLY A 295 32.04 -23.85 0.88
CA GLY A 295 33.17 -22.92 0.85
C GLY A 295 33.09 -21.91 2.01
N ARG A 296 33.87 -22.17 3.07
CA ARG A 296 34.37 -21.22 4.10
C ARG A 296 35.25 -20.14 3.44
N SER A 297 35.55 -18.94 3.92
CA SER A 297 35.47 -18.14 5.16
C SER A 297 35.40 -16.66 4.69
N GLU A 298 35.12 -15.60 5.45
CA GLU A 298 35.90 -15.03 6.56
C GLU A 298 35.19 -13.75 7.05
N ALA A 299 35.27 -13.49 8.35
CA ALA A 299 34.69 -12.32 9.01
C ALA A 299 35.75 -11.26 9.28
N ALA A 300 35.45 -9.98 9.06
CA ALA A 300 36.10 -8.85 9.71
C ALA A 300 35.23 -7.58 9.65
N GLY A 301 35.09 -6.90 10.79
CA GLY A 301 34.80 -5.46 10.86
C GLY A 301 33.40 -5.04 11.31
N VAL A 302 33.14 -5.09 12.62
CA VAL A 302 32.02 -4.40 13.27
C VAL A 302 32.38 -2.93 13.46
N SER A 303 31.54 -2.02 12.96
CA SER A 303 31.49 -0.63 13.43
C SER A 303 30.02 -0.25 13.62
N GLU A 304 29.74 0.26 14.81
CA GLU A 304 28.46 0.50 15.44
C GLU A 304 27.53 1.36 14.57
N ARG A 305 26.34 0.84 14.27
CA ARG A 305 25.22 1.65 13.79
C ARG A 305 24.08 1.58 14.78
N HIS A 306 23.74 2.77 15.27
CA HIS A 306 22.53 3.18 15.96
C HIS A 306 21.36 2.24 15.70
N LEU A 307 20.94 1.52 16.73
CA LEU A 307 19.76 0.68 16.68
C LEU A 307 18.52 1.57 16.55
N ALA A 308 17.59 1.11 15.71
CA ALA A 308 16.35 1.78 15.38
C ALA A 308 15.53 2.08 16.64
N GLU A 309 15.17 3.34 16.80
CA GLU A 309 14.15 3.81 17.73
C GLU A 309 12.78 3.47 17.13
N THR A 310 12.17 2.38 17.60
CA THR A 310 10.78 2.07 17.25
C THR A 310 9.88 2.96 18.10
N GLY A 311 9.27 3.98 17.48
CA GLY A 311 8.23 4.78 18.10
C GLY A 311 7.02 3.91 18.43
N GLY A 312 6.77 3.72 19.72
CA GLY A 312 5.55 3.10 20.25
C GLY A 312 4.55 4.18 20.68
N ASP A 313 3.28 3.99 20.33
CA ASP A 313 2.16 4.77 20.81
C ASP A 313 1.72 4.32 22.23
N SER A 314 0.88 5.15 22.86
CA SER A 314 0.65 5.23 24.31
C SER A 314 -0.18 4.11 24.94
N SER A 315 -0.16 2.89 24.41
CA SER A 315 -0.86 1.71 24.96
C SER A 315 0.08 0.56 25.37
N SER A 316 1.40 0.73 25.25
CA SER A 316 2.39 -0.34 25.41
C SER A 316 2.89 -0.72 26.84
N PRO A 317 2.51 -0.12 27.98
CA PRO A 317 3.09 -0.56 29.27
C PRO A 317 2.47 -1.82 29.88
N TYR A 318 1.33 -2.32 29.39
CA TYR A 318 0.63 -3.45 30.05
C TYR A 318 0.99 -4.84 29.53
N LEU A 319 1.67 -4.96 28.38
CA LEU A 319 2.09 -6.26 27.82
C LEU A 319 3.57 -6.59 28.06
N ALA A 320 4.40 -5.61 28.44
CA ALA A 320 5.83 -5.84 28.70
C ALA A 320 6.13 -6.45 30.10
N ILE A 321 5.16 -6.44 31.03
CA ILE A 321 5.34 -6.98 32.40
C ILE A 321 5.03 -8.51 32.46
N GLY A 322 4.31 -9.06 31.49
CA GLY A 322 3.96 -10.48 31.47
C GLY A 322 5.12 -11.43 31.08
N GLY A 323 5.99 -10.99 30.16
CA GLY A 323 7.03 -11.85 29.58
C GLY A 323 8.20 -12.18 30.51
N ALA A 324 8.60 -11.25 31.38
CA ALA A 324 9.71 -11.46 32.31
C ALA A 324 9.38 -12.45 33.45
N SER A 325 8.09 -12.61 33.77
CA SER A 325 7.61 -13.45 34.88
C SER A 325 7.69 -14.95 34.58
N ALA A 326 7.55 -15.36 33.31
CA ALA A 326 7.59 -16.76 32.90
C ALA A 326 9.02 -17.35 32.90
N LEU A 327 10.04 -16.54 32.58
CA LEU A 327 11.44 -16.97 32.54
C LEU A 327 12.04 -17.15 33.94
N ALA A 328 11.62 -16.36 34.93
CA ALA A 328 12.09 -16.47 36.31
C ALA A 328 11.56 -17.74 37.02
N LEU A 329 10.32 -18.16 36.72
CA LEU A 329 9.71 -19.35 37.34
C LEU A 329 10.29 -20.66 36.77
N GLY A 330 10.67 -20.69 35.50
CA GLY A 330 11.31 -21.87 34.88
C GLY A 330 12.69 -22.20 35.46
N ALA A 331 13.50 -21.18 35.79
CA ALA A 331 14.82 -21.38 36.36
C ALA A 331 14.79 -21.94 37.79
N ALA A 332 13.82 -21.54 38.62
CA ALA A 332 13.70 -22.00 40.01
C ALA A 332 13.31 -23.49 40.14
N ALA A 333 12.52 -24.02 39.19
CA ALA A 333 12.13 -25.44 39.16
C ALA A 333 13.31 -26.37 38.78
N LEU A 334 14.22 -25.90 37.93
CA LEU A 334 15.42 -26.65 37.54
C LEU A 334 16.47 -26.69 38.67
N PHE A 335 16.66 -25.63 39.44
CA PHE A 335 17.59 -25.64 40.59
C PHE A 335 17.08 -26.46 41.78
N SER A 336 15.75 -26.54 41.98
CA SER A 336 15.16 -27.29 43.10
C SER A 336 15.07 -28.81 42.85
N SER A 337 15.02 -29.25 41.58
CA SER A 337 15.04 -30.68 41.23
C SER A 337 16.44 -31.32 41.33
N VAL A 338 17.49 -30.56 41.01
CA VAL A 338 18.89 -31.03 41.17
C VAL A 338 19.28 -31.14 42.65
N ARG A 339 18.81 -30.23 43.50
CA ARG A 339 19.13 -30.24 44.95
C ARG A 339 18.48 -31.40 45.71
N ARG A 340 17.27 -31.85 45.31
CA ARG A 340 16.60 -33.02 45.94
C ARG A 340 17.27 -34.35 45.59
N ARG A 341 17.97 -34.45 44.46
CA ARG A 341 18.65 -35.69 44.06
C ARG A 341 19.96 -35.92 44.85
N ALA A 342 20.61 -34.86 45.29
CA ALA A 342 21.84 -34.94 46.10
C ALA A 342 21.60 -35.34 47.56
N THR A 343 20.40 -35.12 48.11
CA THR A 343 20.08 -35.42 49.52
C THR A 343 19.58 -36.85 49.77
N SER A 344 19.16 -37.56 48.72
CA SER A 344 18.57 -38.90 48.85
C SER A 344 19.60 -40.04 48.85
N ASP A 345 20.82 -39.81 48.35
CA ASP A 345 21.91 -40.80 48.34
C ASP A 345 22.75 -40.81 49.64
N GLY A 346 22.52 -39.87 50.56
CA GLY A 346 23.30 -39.74 51.80
C GLY A 346 22.81 -40.55 53.01
N ARG A 347 21.67 -41.26 52.93
CA ARG A 347 21.02 -41.87 54.12
C ARG A 347 20.65 -43.35 53.96
N ARG A 348 21.53 -44.14 53.38
CA ARG A 348 21.56 -45.61 53.56
C ARG A 348 22.99 -46.10 53.70
N GLY A 349 23.50 -46.11 54.94
CA GLY A 349 24.78 -46.75 55.23
C GLY A 349 25.35 -46.42 56.60
N ARG A 350 24.79 -47.00 57.67
CA ARG A 350 25.54 -47.51 58.84
C ARG A 350 24.58 -47.99 59.94
N GLY A 351 24.81 -49.21 60.40
CA GLY A 351 24.12 -49.82 61.53
C GLY A 351 24.09 -51.34 61.39
N ARG A 352 25.27 -51.98 61.53
CA ARG A 352 25.39 -53.32 62.10
C ARG A 352 25.27 -53.19 63.61
#